data_AF-A0A150XCH9-F1
#
_entry.id   AF-A0A150XCH9-F1
#
_cell.length_a   1.000
_cell.length_b   1.000
_cell.length_c   1.000
_cell.angle_alpha   90.00
_cell.angle_beta   90.00
_cell.angle_gamma   90.00
#
_symmetry.space_group_name_H-M   'P 1'
#
loop_
_entity.id
_entity.type
_entity.pdbx_description
1 polymer ?
#
loop_
_entity_poly.entity_id
_entity_poly.type
_entity_poly.pdbx_seq_one_letter_code
_entity_poly.pdbx_strand_id
1 'polypeptide(L)'
;MNPEELRIGNLYNWTAEGNDYVFEVESKDFSDENYKNFEPIPLTDEWLTKLWFWPEKENHRVTPCCNYALVKLKDGYYIYNHSEVDGSLTWIRTNAIQYVHQLQNLYFALTGEELQLR
;
A
#
# COMPACT_ATOMS: atom_id res chain seq x y z
N MET A 1 -6.66 -5.30 12.91
CA MET A 1 -5.38 -4.64 12.53
C MET A 1 -5.73 -3.22 12.12
N ASN A 2 -5.07 -2.21 12.70
CA ASN A 2 -5.29 -0.83 12.30
C ASN A 2 -4.47 -0.57 11.02
N PRO A 3 -5.09 -0.15 9.90
CA PRO A 3 -4.36 0.03 8.64
C PRO A 3 -3.27 1.10 8.69
N GLU A 4 -3.35 2.01 9.67
CA GLU A 4 -2.35 3.07 9.89
C GLU A 4 -1.05 2.57 10.53
N GLU A 5 -1.06 1.39 11.14
CA GLU A 5 0.10 0.83 11.85
C GLU A 5 1.03 0.06 10.92
N LEU A 6 2.34 0.26 11.09
CA LEU A 6 3.36 -0.61 10.51
C LEU A 6 3.38 -1.96 11.22
N ARG A 7 3.56 -3.03 10.46
CA ARG A 7 3.73 -4.42 10.95
C ARG A 7 4.88 -5.11 10.24
N ILE A 8 5.28 -6.28 10.76
CA ILE A 8 6.21 -7.19 10.09
C ILE A 8 5.74 -7.41 8.64
N GLY A 9 6.67 -7.29 7.69
CA GLY A 9 6.41 -7.37 6.24
C GLY A 9 6.10 -6.03 5.56
N ASN A 10 5.88 -4.94 6.32
CA ASN A 10 5.69 -3.63 5.72
C ASN A 10 7.02 -2.99 5.34
N LEU A 11 7.02 -2.23 4.25
CA LEU A 11 8.14 -1.38 3.86
C LEU A 11 8.07 -0.06 4.63
N TYR A 12 9.23 0.40 5.08
CA TYR A 12 9.40 1.69 5.74
C TYR A 12 10.67 2.38 5.25
N ASN A 13 10.71 3.70 5.39
CA ASN A 13 11.90 4.51 5.15
C ASN A 13 12.67 4.69 6.45
N TRP A 14 13.98 4.54 6.37
CA TRP A 14 14.92 4.86 7.43
C TRP A 14 15.87 5.93 6.93
N THR A 15 15.89 7.08 7.60
CA THR A 15 16.79 8.17 7.26
C THR A 15 17.97 8.17 8.21
N ALA A 16 19.18 8.10 7.66
CA ALA A 16 20.43 8.19 8.41
C ALA A 16 21.47 8.98 7.64
N GLU A 17 22.17 9.87 8.36
CA GLU A 17 23.23 10.72 7.80
C GLU A 17 22.78 11.51 6.55
N GLY A 18 21.48 11.86 6.47
CA GLY A 18 20.90 12.59 5.34
C GLY A 18 20.56 11.73 4.11
N ASN A 19 20.68 10.40 4.20
CA ASN A 19 20.30 9.46 3.15
C ASN A 19 19.07 8.65 3.57
N ASP A 20 18.20 8.37 2.60
CA ASP A 20 17.00 7.55 2.77
C ASP A 20 17.25 6.11 2.31
N TYR A 21 16.83 5.17 3.15
CA TYR A 21 16.96 3.74 2.92
C TYR A 21 15.62 3.05 3.10
N VAL A 22 15.28 2.14 2.20
CA VAL A 22 14.07 1.33 2.29
C VAL A 22 14.40 -0.01 2.94
N PHE A 23 13.65 -0.37 3.97
CA PHE A 23 13.73 -1.67 4.63
C PHE A 23 12.34 -2.28 4.78
N GLU A 24 12.31 -3.58 5.04
CA GLU A 24 11.10 -4.30 5.46
C GLU A 24 11.15 -4.48 6.98
N VAL A 25 10.01 -4.27 7.65
CA VAL A 25 9.90 -4.52 9.09
C VAL A 25 10.07 -6.01 9.37
N GLU A 26 11.08 -6.36 10.15
CA GLU A 26 11.39 -7.71 10.60
C GLU A 26 11.20 -7.85 12.13
N SER A 27 11.06 -9.08 12.63
CA SER A 27 10.93 -9.32 14.07
C SER A 27 12.12 -8.82 14.88
N LYS A 28 13.32 -8.80 14.30
CA LYS A 28 14.55 -8.34 14.99
C LYS A 28 14.50 -6.84 15.29
N ASP A 29 13.75 -6.08 14.50
CA ASP A 29 13.68 -4.63 14.59
C ASP A 29 12.99 -4.16 15.87
N PHE A 30 12.17 -5.02 16.49
CA PHE A 30 11.53 -4.74 17.79
C PHE A 30 12.44 -4.96 18.99
N SER A 31 13.62 -5.57 18.79
CA SER A 31 14.57 -5.88 19.86
C SER A 31 15.71 -4.87 20.00
N ASP A 32 15.83 -3.95 19.04
CA ASP A 32 16.91 -2.97 19.00
C ASP A 32 16.43 -1.60 19.47
N GLU A 33 17.04 -1.08 20.54
CA GLU A 33 16.69 0.21 21.13
C GLU A 33 17.01 1.41 20.21
N ASN A 34 17.81 1.20 19.15
CA ASN A 34 18.13 2.21 18.13
C ASN A 34 17.08 2.30 17.00
N TYR A 35 16.14 1.34 16.93
CA TYR A 35 15.09 1.32 15.91
C TYR A 35 13.93 2.24 16.29
N LYS A 36 14.16 3.56 16.22
CA LYS A 36 13.14 4.59 16.53
C LYS A 36 12.61 5.36 15.33
N ASN A 37 13.16 5.14 14.14
CA ASN A 37 12.86 5.96 12.96
C ASN A 37 12.20 5.11 11.85
N PHE A 38 11.02 4.55 12.14
CA PHE A 38 10.16 3.97 11.12
C PHE A 38 9.36 5.08 10.45
N GLU A 39 9.83 5.59 9.33
CA GLU A 39 9.06 6.58 8.58
C GLU A 39 8.18 5.90 7.52
N PRO A 40 6.87 6.18 7.49
CA PRO A 40 6.00 5.71 6.42
C PRO A 40 6.47 6.20 5.06
N ILE A 41 6.50 5.30 4.07
CA ILE A 41 6.86 5.66 2.70
C ILE A 41 5.62 6.22 1.99
N PRO A 42 5.65 7.46 1.47
CA PRO A 42 4.53 7.99 0.69
C PRO A 42 4.25 7.13 -0.54
N LEU A 43 2.98 6.85 -0.79
CA LEU A 43 2.56 6.10 -1.96
C LEU A 43 2.66 6.97 -3.20
N THR A 44 3.49 6.56 -4.16
CA THR A 44 3.67 7.23 -5.45
C THR A 44 3.41 6.26 -6.61
N ASP A 45 3.28 6.79 -7.83
CA ASP A 45 3.15 5.94 -9.03
C ASP A 45 4.39 5.04 -9.23
N GLU A 46 5.57 5.48 -8.80
CA GLU A 46 6.79 4.68 -8.82
C GLU A 46 6.66 3.47 -7.89
N TRP A 47 6.18 3.68 -6.66
CA TRP A 47 5.93 2.59 -5.72
C TRP A 47 4.88 1.61 -6.22
N LEU A 48 3.79 2.11 -6.79
CA LEU A 48 2.76 1.26 -7.39
C LEU A 48 3.34 0.34 -8.47
N THR A 49 4.21 0.88 -9.33
CA THR A 49 4.88 0.10 -10.36
C THR A 49 5.79 -0.99 -9.77
N LYS A 50 6.53 -0.67 -8.68
CA LYS A 50 7.35 -1.65 -7.94
C LYS A 50 6.51 -2.72 -7.25
N LEU A 51 5.27 -2.42 -6.90
CA LEU A 51 4.33 -3.29 -6.17
C LEU A 51 3.31 -3.98 -7.10
N TRP A 52 3.66 -4.21 -8.37
CA TRP A 52 2.82 -4.94 -9.34
C TRP A 52 1.50 -4.24 -9.74
N PHE A 53 1.40 -2.92 -9.55
CA PHE A 53 0.27 -2.10 -10.03
C PHE A 53 0.65 -1.34 -11.30
N TRP A 54 -0.07 -1.62 -12.39
CA TRP A 54 0.22 -1.09 -13.73
C TRP A 54 -0.78 -0.01 -14.12
N PRO A 55 -0.37 1.02 -14.87
CA PRO A 55 -1.30 1.97 -15.45
C PRO A 55 -2.22 1.27 -16.47
N GLU A 56 -3.52 1.33 -16.23
CA GLU A 56 -4.54 0.90 -17.21
C GLU A 56 -5.13 2.12 -17.95
N LYS A 57 -5.33 3.22 -17.22
CA LYS A 57 -5.78 4.53 -17.70
C LYS A 57 -5.01 5.61 -16.95
N GLU A 58 -5.12 6.86 -17.39
CA GLU A 58 -4.40 8.01 -16.80
C GLU A 58 -4.36 7.97 -15.26
N ASN A 59 -5.53 7.82 -14.64
CA ASN A 59 -5.67 7.80 -13.18
C ASN A 59 -5.94 6.40 -12.58
N HIS A 60 -5.91 5.32 -13.39
CA HIS A 60 -6.23 3.97 -12.92
C HIS A 60 -4.98 3.10 -12.88
N ARG A 61 -4.86 2.31 -11.82
CA ARG A 61 -3.82 1.31 -11.62
C ARG A 61 -4.46 -0.02 -11.28
N VAL A 62 -4.03 -1.08 -11.94
CA VAL A 62 -4.60 -2.44 -11.79
C VAL A 62 -3.51 -3.43 -11.40
N THR A 63 -3.90 -4.48 -10.68
CA THR A 63 -3.00 -5.56 -10.30
C THR A 63 -3.60 -6.92 -10.70
N PRO A 64 -2.82 -7.91 -11.14
CA PRO A 64 -3.36 -9.18 -11.64
C PRO A 64 -4.10 -10.02 -10.59
N CYS A 65 -3.73 -9.87 -9.32
CA CYS A 65 -4.19 -10.72 -8.23
C CYS A 65 -5.51 -10.26 -7.60
N CYS A 66 -6.01 -9.08 -7.95
CA CYS A 66 -7.20 -8.52 -7.32
C CYS A 66 -8.15 -7.88 -8.34
N ASN A 67 -9.45 -8.13 -8.20
CA ASN A 67 -10.51 -7.51 -9.01
C ASN A 67 -10.86 -6.09 -8.53
N TYR A 68 -9.87 -5.29 -8.17
CA TYR A 68 -10.06 -3.89 -7.80
C TYR A 68 -9.03 -2.98 -8.49
N ALA A 69 -9.44 -1.75 -8.77
CA ALA A 69 -8.56 -0.73 -9.32
C ALA A 69 -8.22 0.31 -8.25
N LEU A 70 -6.96 0.74 -8.24
CA LEU A 70 -6.54 1.95 -7.54
C LEU A 70 -6.75 3.15 -8.46
N VAL A 71 -7.49 4.14 -7.98
CA VAL A 71 -7.77 5.39 -8.69
C VAL A 71 -7.07 6.53 -7.97
N LYS A 72 -6.23 7.26 -8.69
CA LYS A 72 -5.55 8.46 -8.19
C LYS A 72 -6.46 9.66 -8.29
N LEU A 73 -6.76 10.30 -7.16
CA LEU A 73 -7.46 11.58 -7.09
C LEU A 73 -6.52 12.66 -6.52
N LYS A 74 -7.02 13.88 -6.33
CA LYS A 74 -6.21 15.03 -5.88
C LYS A 74 -5.55 14.83 -4.52
N ASP A 75 -6.13 14.01 -3.65
CA ASP A 75 -5.76 13.86 -2.24
C ASP A 75 -5.22 12.46 -1.88
N GLY A 76 -5.07 11.57 -2.85
CA GLY A 76 -4.48 10.24 -2.65
C GLY A 76 -4.99 9.18 -3.61
N TYR A 77 -4.73 7.92 -3.27
CA TYR A 77 -5.23 6.76 -4.02
C TYR A 77 -6.44 6.16 -3.33
N TYR A 78 -7.37 5.64 -4.12
CA TYR A 78 -8.61 5.05 -3.63
C TYR A 78 -8.85 3.74 -4.32
N ILE A 79 -9.37 2.76 -3.60
CA ILE A 79 -9.84 1.55 -4.24
C ILE A 79 -11.28 1.75 -4.67
N TYR A 80 -11.51 1.46 -5.94
CA TYR A 80 -12.83 1.35 -6.53
C TYR A 80 -13.07 -0.11 -6.88
N ASN A 81 -14.08 -0.69 -6.25
CA ASN A 81 -14.67 -1.95 -6.68
C ASN A 81 -16.08 -1.66 -7.17
N HIS A 82 -16.42 -2.20 -8.34
CA HIS A 82 -17.77 -2.21 -8.84
C HIS A 82 -18.33 -3.61 -8.60
N SER A 83 -19.40 -3.68 -7.83
CA SER A 83 -20.17 -4.92 -7.68
C SER A 83 -21.59 -4.63 -8.18
N GLU A 84 -22.08 -5.47 -9.08
CA GLU A 84 -23.48 -5.45 -9.48
C GLU A 84 -24.27 -6.22 -8.42
N VAL A 85 -25.14 -5.50 -7.72
CA VAL A 85 -26.08 -6.10 -6.75
C VAL A 85 -27.48 -5.73 -7.24
N ASP A 86 -28.28 -6.74 -7.57
CA ASP A 86 -29.65 -6.60 -8.05
C ASP A 86 -29.82 -5.66 -9.27
N GLY A 87 -28.89 -5.73 -10.23
CA GLY A 87 -28.91 -4.88 -11.43
C GLY A 87 -28.49 -3.43 -11.18
N SER A 88 -28.03 -3.10 -9.96
CA SER A 88 -27.52 -1.78 -9.59
C SER A 88 -26.01 -1.82 -9.38
N LEU A 89 -25.31 -0.84 -9.97
CA LEU A 89 -23.88 -0.64 -9.72
C LEU A 89 -23.70 0.01 -8.35
N THR A 90 -23.12 -0.73 -7.42
CA THR A 90 -22.74 -0.20 -6.11
C THR A 90 -21.25 0.11 -6.09
N TRP A 91 -20.90 1.28 -5.58
CA TRP A 91 -19.52 1.74 -5.45
C TRP A 91 -19.09 1.66 -3.99
N ILE A 92 -18.07 0.85 -3.72
CA ILE A 92 -17.36 0.90 -2.44
C ILE A 92 -16.10 1.72 -2.65
N ARG A 93 -15.93 2.76 -1.84
CA ARG A 93 -14.75 3.62 -1.82
C ARG A 93 -14.07 3.50 -0.46
N THR A 94 -12.75 3.26 -0.47
CA THR A 94 -11.93 3.28 0.75
C THR A 94 -11.65 4.72 1.20
N ASN A 95 -11.06 4.89 2.38
CA ASN A 95 -10.32 6.11 2.68
C ASN A 95 -9.13 6.26 1.72
N ALA A 96 -8.57 7.48 1.66
CA ALA A 96 -7.37 7.75 0.87
C ALA A 96 -6.19 6.92 1.37
N ILE A 97 -5.56 6.18 0.48
CA ILE A 97 -4.30 5.48 0.70
C ILE A 97 -3.19 6.45 0.35
N GLN A 98 -2.41 6.81 1.36
CA GLN A 98 -1.34 7.82 1.30
C GLN A 98 0.05 7.20 1.43
N TYR A 99 0.16 6.02 2.03
CA TYR A 99 1.43 5.35 2.32
C TYR A 99 1.48 3.92 1.78
N VAL A 100 2.69 3.44 1.50
CA VAL A 100 2.95 2.09 0.99
C VAL A 100 2.42 1.02 1.96
N HIS A 101 2.65 1.18 3.27
CA HIS A 101 2.23 0.18 4.25
C HIS A 101 0.72 0.00 4.33
N GLN A 102 -0.06 1.07 4.14
CA GLN A 102 -1.52 0.99 4.09
C GLN A 102 -1.99 0.09 2.93
N LEU A 103 -1.33 0.18 1.77
CA LEU A 103 -1.62 -0.68 0.62
C LEU A 103 -1.19 -2.14 0.88
N GLN A 104 -0.02 -2.35 1.48
CA GLN A 104 0.46 -3.70 1.84
C GLN A 104 -0.45 -4.37 2.88
N ASN A 105 -0.89 -3.62 3.89
CA ASN A 105 -1.80 -4.09 4.92
C ASN A 105 -3.15 -4.48 4.34
N LEU A 106 -3.68 -3.67 3.42
CA LEU A 106 -4.92 -4.00 2.74
C LEU A 106 -4.78 -5.22 1.83
N TYR A 107 -3.69 -5.30 1.06
CA TYR A 107 -3.41 -6.45 0.21
C TYR A 107 -3.41 -7.74 1.02
N PHE A 108 -2.64 -7.79 2.12
CA PHE A 108 -2.59 -8.94 3.01
C PHE A 108 -3.95 -9.27 3.63
N ALA A 109 -4.73 -8.26 4.04
CA ALA A 109 -6.07 -8.49 4.58
C ALA A 109 -7.04 -9.12 3.56
N LEU A 110 -6.82 -8.89 2.26
CA LEU A 110 -7.65 -9.42 1.18
C LEU A 110 -7.16 -10.78 0.66
N THR A 111 -5.85 -11.02 0.62
CA THR A 111 -5.25 -12.19 -0.05
C THR A 111 -4.68 -13.23 0.92
N GLY A 112 -4.30 -12.80 2.14
CA GLY A 112 -3.49 -13.61 3.07
C GLY A 112 -2.01 -13.72 2.68
N GLU A 113 -1.57 -13.03 1.62
CA GLU A 113 -0.20 -13.03 1.12
C GLU A 113 0.45 -11.65 1.27
N GLU A 114 1.77 -11.60 1.42
CA GLU A 114 2.50 -10.33 1.47
C GLU A 114 2.66 -9.71 0.09
N LEU A 115 2.46 -8.39 0.00
CA LEU A 115 2.70 -7.64 -1.23
C LEU A 115 4.20 -7.37 -1.40
N GLN A 116 4.83 -8.16 -2.27
CA GLN A 116 6.27 -8.13 -2.54
C GLN A 116 6.64 -7.11 -3.63
N LEU A 117 7.89 -6.64 -3.58
CA LEU A 117 8.48 -5.87 -4.67
C LEU A 117 8.73 -6.76 -5.89
N ARG A 118 8.68 -6.16 -7.08
CA ARG A 118 9.07 -6.79 -8.34
C ARG A 118 10.58 -6.86 -8.52
#